data_AF-A0A7C5LUG2-F1
#
_entry.id   AF-A0A7C5LUG2-F1
#
_cell.length_a   1.000
_cell.length_b   1.000
_cell.length_c   1.000
_cell.angle_alpha   90.00
_cell.angle_beta   90.00
_cell.angle_gamma   90.00
#
_symmetry.space_group_name_H-M   'P 1'
#
loop_
_entity.id
_entity.type
_entity.pdbx_description
1 polymer ?
#
loop_
_entity_poly.entity_id
_entity_poly.type
_entity_poly.pdbx_seq_one_letter_code
_entity_poly.pdbx_strand_id
1 'polypeptide(L)'
;MPASGFARKILTPASPGHEAFDDARAAVDRLTELYDEARAFLRTQFARTMAGELPQGRVRAFYPEIRVTVTSHAQIDSRLSFGHVAGPGSYATTITRPDLFRNYLIQQIGLLVENHGVPVLVGPSVTPIPVHFAIAGDDGLSVPHDGAMDFPLRDVFDVPDLDTTNDDIVNGVGFRYEDGALPLAPFTAQRVDYSLARLAHYTATDPGHFQNHVLFTNYQFYVEEFEQYARKVLGDPDSGYTAFVGTANATITSADGVLPVPDK
;
A
#
# COMPACT_ATOMS: atom_id res chain seq x y z
N MET A 1 -42.73 12.93 9.61
CA MET A 1 -42.70 11.76 8.71
C MET A 1 -41.26 11.34 8.56
N PRO A 2 -40.89 10.06 8.77
CA PRO A 2 -39.49 9.67 8.63
C PRO A 2 -39.15 9.55 7.16
N ALA A 3 -38.11 10.26 6.73
CA ALA A 3 -37.53 10.11 5.40
C ALA A 3 -36.97 8.68 5.29
N SER A 4 -37.53 7.89 4.37
CA SER A 4 -37.05 6.56 4.04
C SER A 4 -35.62 6.68 3.50
N GLY A 5 -34.65 6.13 4.23
CA GLY A 5 -33.28 5.99 3.76
C GLY A 5 -33.25 5.05 2.56
N PHE A 6 -33.18 5.62 1.35
CA PHE A 6 -32.75 4.86 0.19
C PHE A 6 -31.29 4.48 0.43
N ALA A 7 -31.03 3.22 0.75
CA ALA A 7 -29.68 2.68 0.67
C ALA A 7 -29.22 2.86 -0.79
N ARG A 8 -28.32 3.82 -1.03
CA ARG A 8 -27.73 4.03 -2.36
C ARG A 8 -27.12 2.70 -2.82
N LYS A 9 -27.53 2.21 -3.99
CA LYS A 9 -26.98 1.02 -4.63
C LYS A 9 -25.45 1.17 -4.70
N ILE A 10 -24.70 0.18 -4.19
CA ILE A 10 -23.24 0.17 -4.30
C ILE A 10 -22.86 -0.53 -5.61
N LEU A 11 -22.04 0.13 -6.41
CA LEU A 11 -21.40 -0.44 -7.60
C LEU A 11 -20.01 -0.93 -7.18
N THR A 12 -19.78 -2.23 -7.26
CA THR A 12 -18.56 -2.89 -6.81
C THR A 12 -18.22 -4.02 -7.78
N PRO A 13 -16.92 -4.34 -8.00
CA PRO A 13 -16.54 -5.49 -8.80
C PRO A 13 -17.05 -6.80 -8.17
N ALA A 14 -16.93 -7.91 -8.92
CA ALA A 14 -17.21 -9.23 -8.35
C ALA A 14 -16.29 -9.44 -7.13
N SER A 15 -16.88 -9.89 -6.02
CA SER A 15 -16.16 -10.13 -4.76
C SER A 15 -16.09 -11.64 -4.53
N PRO A 16 -15.01 -12.32 -4.99
CA PRO A 16 -14.82 -13.73 -4.71
C PRO A 16 -14.60 -13.94 -3.20
N GLY A 17 -14.94 -15.13 -2.71
CA GLY A 17 -14.61 -15.49 -1.32
C GLY A 17 -13.10 -15.67 -1.12
N HIS A 18 -12.68 -15.79 0.13
CA HIS A 18 -11.27 -16.05 0.45
C HIS A 18 -10.82 -17.43 -0.03
N GLU A 19 -9.61 -17.47 -0.57
CA GLU A 19 -8.93 -18.67 -1.07
C GLU A 19 -7.73 -18.99 -0.17
N ALA A 20 -7.45 -20.27 0.04
CA ALA A 20 -6.37 -20.74 0.91
C ALA A 20 -5.08 -20.99 0.13
N PHE A 21 -3.95 -20.54 0.67
CA PHE A 21 -2.63 -20.67 0.06
C PHE A 21 -1.58 -21.15 1.08
N ASP A 22 -0.88 -22.23 0.73
CA ASP A 22 0.34 -22.67 1.42
C ASP A 22 1.62 -22.13 0.72
N ASP A 23 1.52 -21.73 -0.56
CA ASP A 23 2.62 -21.12 -1.30
C ASP A 23 2.55 -19.59 -1.20
N ALA A 24 3.62 -19.00 -0.66
CA ALA A 24 3.69 -17.56 -0.45
C ALA A 24 3.68 -16.75 -1.75
N ARG A 25 4.22 -17.26 -2.86
CA ARG A 25 4.24 -16.54 -4.14
C ARG A 25 2.83 -16.50 -4.74
N ALA A 26 2.13 -17.63 -4.73
CA ALA A 26 0.75 -17.73 -5.18
C ALA A 26 -0.18 -16.84 -4.36
N ALA A 27 0.00 -16.78 -3.04
CA ALA A 27 -0.74 -15.86 -2.18
C ALA A 27 -0.53 -14.39 -2.60
N VAL A 28 0.72 -13.98 -2.86
CA VAL A 28 1.03 -12.61 -3.29
C VAL A 28 0.54 -12.32 -4.70
N ASP A 29 0.62 -13.28 -5.62
CA ASP A 29 0.03 -13.14 -6.96
C ASP A 29 -1.47 -12.88 -6.86
N ARG A 30 -2.17 -13.61 -5.98
CA ARG A 30 -3.60 -13.38 -5.74
C ARG A 30 -3.90 -12.02 -5.13
N LEU A 31 -3.08 -11.55 -4.19
CA LEU A 31 -3.19 -10.18 -3.65
C LEU A 31 -3.03 -9.13 -4.75
N THR A 32 -2.08 -9.32 -5.66
CA THR A 32 -1.86 -8.43 -6.81
C THR A 32 -3.06 -8.41 -7.75
N GLU A 33 -3.59 -9.57 -8.14
CA GLU A 33 -4.79 -9.65 -8.99
C GLU A 33 -5.98 -8.88 -8.40
N LEU A 34 -6.32 -9.16 -7.14
CA LEU A 34 -7.45 -8.51 -6.46
C LEU A 34 -7.27 -6.99 -6.34
N TYR A 35 -6.04 -6.54 -6.05
CA TYR A 35 -5.71 -5.12 -5.97
C TYR A 35 -5.83 -4.42 -7.33
N ASP A 36 -5.29 -5.04 -8.38
CA ASP A 36 -5.30 -4.49 -9.73
C ASP A 36 -6.71 -4.44 -10.30
N GLU A 37 -7.53 -5.48 -10.07
CA GLU A 37 -8.96 -5.49 -10.44
C GLU A 37 -9.74 -4.36 -9.75
N ALA A 38 -9.54 -4.18 -8.44
CA ALA A 38 -10.18 -3.13 -7.66
C ALA A 38 -9.78 -1.73 -8.16
N ARG A 39 -8.48 -1.50 -8.43
CA ARG A 39 -7.99 -0.23 -8.97
C ARG A 39 -8.48 0.03 -10.38
N ALA A 40 -8.45 -0.97 -11.26
CA ALA A 40 -8.92 -0.85 -12.64
C ALA A 40 -10.41 -0.46 -12.65
N PHE A 41 -11.23 -1.12 -11.83
CA PHE A 41 -12.64 -0.78 -11.67
C PHE A 41 -12.83 0.69 -11.24
N LEU A 42 -12.11 1.13 -10.20
CA LEU A 42 -12.21 2.51 -9.71
C LEU A 42 -11.75 3.53 -10.76
N ARG A 43 -10.66 3.27 -11.48
CA ARG A 43 -10.15 4.12 -12.57
C ARG A 43 -11.15 4.24 -13.71
N THR A 44 -11.71 3.12 -14.16
CA THR A 44 -12.73 3.14 -15.23
C THR A 44 -13.96 3.94 -14.81
N GLN A 45 -14.47 3.73 -13.60
CA GLN A 45 -15.65 4.46 -13.11
C GLN A 45 -15.35 5.95 -12.91
N PHE A 46 -14.16 6.28 -12.39
CA PHE A 46 -13.72 7.66 -12.23
C PHE A 46 -13.65 8.37 -13.58
N ALA A 47 -12.98 7.79 -14.59
CA ALA A 47 -12.87 8.36 -15.93
C ALA A 47 -14.25 8.60 -16.58
N ARG A 48 -15.18 7.63 -16.47
CA ARG A 48 -16.56 7.79 -16.97
C ARG A 48 -17.30 8.92 -16.27
N THR A 49 -17.13 9.02 -14.95
CA THR A 49 -17.77 10.08 -14.16
C THR A 49 -17.21 11.46 -14.54
N MET A 50 -15.90 11.59 -14.77
CA MET A 50 -15.28 12.83 -15.26
C MET A 50 -15.75 13.20 -16.67
N ALA A 51 -16.13 12.22 -17.50
CA ALA A 51 -16.73 12.44 -18.82
C ALA A 51 -18.23 12.81 -18.78
N GLY A 52 -18.81 12.98 -17.58
CA GLY A 52 -20.22 13.36 -17.39
C GLY A 52 -21.20 12.20 -17.18
N GLU A 53 -20.73 10.94 -17.23
CA GLU A 53 -21.56 9.76 -16.95
C GLU A 53 -21.64 9.51 -15.43
N LEU A 54 -22.53 10.22 -14.75
CA LEU A 54 -22.75 10.00 -13.32
C LEU A 54 -23.28 8.58 -13.05
N PRO A 55 -22.63 7.79 -12.17
CA PRO A 55 -23.08 6.45 -11.84
C PRO A 55 -24.41 6.49 -11.06
N GLN A 56 -25.26 5.48 -11.28
CA GLN A 56 -26.56 5.34 -10.60
C GLN A 56 -26.45 4.93 -9.12
N GLY A 57 -25.26 5.00 -8.53
CA GLY A 57 -24.94 4.46 -7.23
C GLY A 57 -23.55 4.86 -6.76
N ARG A 58 -23.22 4.50 -5.53
CA ARG A 58 -21.90 4.78 -4.96
C ARG A 58 -20.90 3.75 -5.48
N VAL A 59 -19.82 4.21 -6.08
CA VAL A 59 -18.76 3.35 -6.60
C VAL A 59 -17.79 3.01 -5.48
N ARG A 60 -17.53 1.71 -5.27
CA ARG A 60 -16.65 1.21 -4.21
C ARG A 60 -15.96 -0.08 -4.64
N ALA A 61 -14.65 -0.14 -4.44
CA ALA A 61 -13.88 -1.38 -4.44
C ALA A 61 -13.04 -1.44 -3.17
N PHE A 62 -12.54 -2.63 -2.85
CA PHE A 62 -11.94 -2.93 -1.54
C PHE A 62 -10.48 -3.34 -1.70
N TYR A 63 -9.67 -3.04 -0.68
CA TYR A 63 -8.33 -3.61 -0.62
C TYR A 63 -8.41 -5.12 -0.47
N PRO A 64 -7.46 -5.90 -1.01
CA PRO A 64 -7.30 -7.28 -0.60
C PRO A 64 -6.84 -7.36 0.86
N GLU A 65 -7.06 -8.52 1.48
CA GLU A 65 -6.57 -8.84 2.81
C GLU A 65 -5.95 -10.23 2.88
N ILE A 66 -5.10 -10.41 3.88
CA ILE A 66 -4.57 -11.69 4.32
C ILE A 66 -5.21 -12.02 5.67
N ARG A 67 -5.66 -13.26 5.85
CA ARG A 67 -6.11 -13.80 7.14
C ARG A 67 -5.36 -15.07 7.50
N VAL A 68 -5.12 -15.26 8.79
CA VAL A 68 -4.54 -16.48 9.37
C VAL A 68 -5.29 -16.82 10.64
N THR A 69 -5.67 -18.09 10.80
CA THR A 69 -6.24 -18.58 12.06
C THR A 69 -5.31 -19.62 12.66
N VAL A 70 -4.77 -19.29 13.83
CA VAL A 70 -3.88 -20.17 14.59
C VAL A 70 -4.65 -20.75 15.77
N THR A 71 -4.56 -22.05 15.97
CA THR A 71 -5.32 -22.77 17.02
C THR A 71 -4.45 -23.18 18.22
N SER A 72 -3.13 -23.03 18.14
CA SER A 72 -2.19 -23.49 19.16
C SER A 72 -1.08 -22.48 19.45
N HIS A 73 -0.42 -22.62 20.60
CA HIS A 73 0.81 -21.89 20.91
C HIS A 73 2.00 -22.68 20.37
N ALA A 74 2.10 -22.80 19.04
CA ALA A 74 3.21 -23.53 18.41
C ALA A 74 4.56 -23.00 18.94
N GLN A 75 5.52 -23.90 19.19
CA GLN A 75 6.88 -23.48 19.51
C GLN A 75 7.52 -22.91 18.24
N ILE A 76 7.44 -21.60 18.11
CA ILE A 76 8.03 -20.84 17.01
C ILE A 76 9.55 -20.80 17.19
N ASP A 77 10.28 -20.85 16.09
CA ASP A 77 11.72 -20.58 16.09
C ASP A 77 12.01 -19.17 16.60
N SER A 78 12.49 -19.08 17.84
CA SER A 78 12.74 -17.81 18.54
C SER A 78 13.94 -17.03 18.01
N ARG A 79 14.63 -17.51 16.96
CA ARG A 79 15.79 -16.80 16.38
C ARG A 79 15.38 -15.57 15.58
N LEU A 80 14.18 -15.55 15.00
CA LEU A 80 13.64 -14.38 14.33
C LEU A 80 12.69 -13.62 15.26
N SER A 81 12.89 -12.31 15.37
CA SER A 81 11.99 -11.43 16.13
C SER A 81 10.67 -11.12 15.43
N PHE A 82 10.42 -11.70 14.25
CA PHE A 82 9.25 -11.48 13.39
C PHE A 82 8.83 -12.78 12.69
N GLY A 83 7.78 -12.72 11.87
CA GLY A 83 7.29 -13.87 11.10
C GLY A 83 6.39 -14.82 11.89
N HIS A 84 5.84 -14.39 13.01
CA HIS A 84 4.93 -15.19 13.84
C HIS A 84 3.90 -14.35 14.58
N VAL A 85 2.87 -15.01 15.12
CA VAL A 85 1.83 -14.40 15.95
C VAL A 85 1.94 -14.90 17.38
N ALA A 86 1.47 -14.09 18.34
CA ALA A 86 1.70 -14.30 19.77
C ALA A 86 0.95 -15.50 20.38
N GLY A 87 -0.15 -15.95 19.76
CA GLY A 87 -0.92 -17.06 20.28
C GLY A 87 -2.11 -17.44 19.40
N PRO A 88 -2.98 -18.33 19.89
CA PRO A 88 -4.20 -18.71 19.18
C PRO A 88 -5.12 -17.52 18.93
N GLY A 89 -5.67 -17.45 17.73
CA GLY A 89 -6.56 -16.38 17.32
C GLY A 89 -6.67 -16.28 15.81
N SER A 90 -7.60 -15.44 15.37
CA SER A 90 -7.70 -15.01 13.98
C SER A 90 -7.01 -13.67 13.83
N TYR A 91 -6.12 -13.58 12.86
CA TYR A 91 -5.33 -12.40 12.53
C TYR A 91 -5.64 -11.97 11.10
N ALA A 92 -5.73 -10.68 10.85
CA ALA A 92 -6.01 -10.13 9.53
C ALA A 92 -5.15 -8.88 9.25
N THR A 93 -4.90 -8.60 7.98
CA THR A 93 -4.36 -7.31 7.55
C THR A 93 -4.82 -6.98 6.13
N THR A 94 -5.10 -5.71 5.88
CA THR A 94 -5.39 -5.20 4.54
C THR A 94 -4.11 -4.80 3.83
N ILE A 95 -4.00 -5.12 2.54
CA ILE A 95 -2.80 -4.92 1.75
C ILE A 95 -3.04 -3.90 0.64
N THR A 96 -2.09 -2.97 0.48
CA THR A 96 -1.97 -2.09 -0.70
C THR A 96 -0.62 -2.32 -1.38
N ARG A 97 -0.50 -1.92 -2.64
CA ARG A 97 0.75 -1.99 -3.44
C ARG A 97 1.49 -3.33 -3.30
N PRO A 98 0.82 -4.48 -3.51
CA PRO A 98 1.49 -5.80 -3.43
C PRO A 98 2.62 -5.95 -4.45
N ASP A 99 2.62 -5.15 -5.53
CA ASP A 99 3.74 -4.98 -6.46
C ASP A 99 4.99 -4.43 -5.77
N LEU A 100 4.84 -3.33 -5.02
CA LEU A 100 5.93 -2.64 -4.32
C LEU A 100 6.46 -3.50 -3.16
N PHE A 101 5.56 -4.12 -2.41
CA PHE A 101 5.90 -4.91 -1.23
C PHE A 101 6.11 -6.39 -1.52
N ARG A 102 6.19 -6.81 -2.79
CA ARG A 102 6.19 -8.22 -3.20
C ARG A 102 7.20 -9.08 -2.43
N ASN A 103 8.45 -8.64 -2.36
CA ASN A 103 9.51 -9.38 -1.67
C ASN A 103 9.25 -9.49 -0.16
N TYR A 104 8.80 -8.40 0.45
CA TYR A 104 8.42 -8.38 1.87
C TYR A 104 7.27 -9.34 2.14
N LEU A 105 6.20 -9.29 1.33
CA LEU A 105 5.01 -10.13 1.51
C LEU A 105 5.34 -11.61 1.31
N ILE A 106 6.12 -11.97 0.28
CA ILE A 106 6.55 -13.36 0.06
C ILE A 106 7.32 -13.87 1.28
N GLN A 107 8.25 -13.08 1.82
CA GLN A 107 9.02 -13.48 2.99
C GLN A 107 8.13 -13.65 4.22
N GLN A 108 7.25 -12.68 4.52
CA GLN A 108 6.42 -12.74 5.73
C GLN A 108 5.37 -13.86 5.66
N ILE A 109 4.70 -14.03 4.51
CA ILE A 109 3.75 -15.13 4.32
C ILE A 109 4.46 -16.48 4.41
N GLY A 110 5.65 -16.61 3.82
CA GLY A 110 6.45 -17.83 3.91
C GLY A 110 6.77 -18.20 5.36
N LEU A 111 7.21 -17.22 6.16
CA LEU A 111 7.47 -17.42 7.59
C LEU A 111 6.20 -17.78 8.37
N LEU A 112 5.04 -17.19 8.05
CA LEU A 112 3.78 -17.53 8.72
C LEU A 112 3.36 -18.98 8.44
N VAL A 113 3.43 -19.42 7.18
CA VAL A 113 3.09 -20.79 6.80
C VAL A 113 4.07 -21.77 7.44
N GLU A 114 5.38 -21.49 7.39
CA GLU A 114 6.43 -22.35 7.96
C GLU A 114 6.31 -22.47 9.49
N ASN A 115 6.09 -21.37 10.20
CA ASN A 115 6.07 -21.36 11.66
C ASN A 115 4.77 -21.90 12.27
N HIS A 116 3.63 -21.73 11.59
CA HIS A 116 2.32 -22.12 12.14
C HIS A 116 1.71 -23.37 11.50
N GLY A 117 2.21 -23.79 10.33
CA GLY A 117 1.71 -24.97 9.61
C GLY A 117 0.26 -24.84 9.16
N VAL A 118 -0.21 -23.60 8.94
CA VAL A 118 -1.56 -23.30 8.46
C VAL A 118 -1.49 -22.43 7.20
N PRO A 119 -2.42 -22.59 6.26
CA PRO A 119 -2.48 -21.75 5.07
C PRO A 119 -2.86 -20.31 5.44
N VAL A 120 -2.44 -19.36 4.60
CA VAL A 120 -2.99 -18.01 4.62
C VAL A 120 -4.24 -17.96 3.74
N LEU A 121 -5.25 -17.21 4.17
CA LEU A 121 -6.46 -16.96 3.39
C LEU A 121 -6.35 -15.58 2.74
N VAL A 122 -6.53 -15.52 1.42
CA VAL A 122 -6.47 -14.27 0.64
C VAL A 122 -7.82 -14.00 0.00
N GLY A 123 -8.32 -12.79 0.14
CA GLY A 123 -9.60 -12.37 -0.44
C GLY A 123 -9.81 -10.85 -0.35
N PRO A 124 -10.92 -10.33 -0.90
CA PRO A 124 -11.30 -8.94 -0.72
C PRO A 124 -11.65 -8.65 0.74
N SER A 125 -11.16 -7.52 1.24
CA SER A 125 -11.54 -7.01 2.58
C SER A 125 -12.88 -6.26 2.53
N VAL A 126 -13.26 -5.71 3.68
CA VAL A 126 -14.36 -4.74 3.80
C VAL A 126 -13.87 -3.28 3.79
N THR A 127 -12.57 -3.05 3.74
CA THR A 127 -11.96 -1.72 3.76
C THR A 127 -11.92 -1.13 2.35
N PRO A 128 -12.65 -0.03 2.07
CA PRO A 128 -12.70 0.53 0.74
C PRO A 128 -11.40 1.26 0.36
N ILE A 129 -11.04 1.22 -0.92
CA ILE A 129 -9.92 1.99 -1.48
C ILE A 129 -10.39 3.41 -1.79
N PRO A 130 -9.82 4.45 -1.16
CA PRO A 130 -10.06 5.83 -1.56
C PRO A 130 -9.65 6.06 -3.03
N VAL A 131 -10.51 6.73 -3.81
CA VAL A 131 -10.29 6.94 -5.25
C VAL A 131 -8.98 7.66 -5.56
N HIS A 132 -8.55 8.55 -4.65
CA HIS A 132 -7.29 9.29 -4.76
C HIS A 132 -6.07 8.36 -4.86
N PHE A 133 -6.08 7.25 -4.10
CA PHE A 133 -5.00 6.27 -4.12
C PHE A 133 -5.16 5.30 -5.29
N ALA A 134 -6.39 4.99 -5.68
CA ALA A 134 -6.65 4.13 -6.83
C ALA A 134 -6.12 4.72 -8.16
N ILE A 135 -6.22 6.04 -8.34
CA ILE A 135 -5.76 6.73 -9.56
C ILE A 135 -4.33 7.29 -9.47
N ALA A 136 -3.67 7.20 -8.32
CA ALA A 136 -2.30 7.67 -8.15
C ALA A 136 -1.32 6.96 -9.10
N GLY A 137 -0.37 7.72 -9.67
CA GLY A 137 0.63 7.22 -10.62
C GLY A 137 0.14 7.10 -12.08
N ASP A 138 -1.03 7.64 -12.40
CA ASP A 138 -1.53 7.76 -13.78
C ASP A 138 -1.43 9.22 -14.24
N ASP A 139 -0.49 9.52 -15.12
CA ASP A 139 -0.22 10.88 -15.62
C ASP A 139 -1.42 11.52 -16.33
N GLY A 140 -2.43 10.74 -16.70
CA GLY A 140 -3.66 11.21 -17.33
C GLY A 140 -4.85 11.45 -16.39
N LEU A 141 -4.76 11.05 -15.12
CA LEU A 141 -5.88 11.11 -14.17
C LEU A 141 -5.44 11.71 -12.83
N SER A 142 -5.80 12.98 -12.59
CA SER A 142 -5.69 13.61 -11.27
C SER A 142 -7.09 13.92 -10.73
N VAL A 143 -7.25 13.83 -9.41
CA VAL A 143 -8.47 14.33 -8.76
C VAL A 143 -8.41 15.86 -8.80
N PRO A 144 -9.36 16.56 -9.45
CA PRO A 144 -9.40 18.01 -9.44
C PRO A 144 -9.57 18.55 -8.02
N HIS A 145 -9.05 19.75 -7.74
CA HIS A 145 -9.29 20.42 -6.46
C HIS A 145 -10.80 20.62 -6.20
N ASP A 146 -11.18 20.55 -4.92
CA ASP A 146 -12.57 20.71 -4.46
C ASP A 146 -13.22 21.96 -5.08
N GLY A 147 -14.39 21.78 -5.69
CA GLY A 147 -15.18 22.84 -6.34
C GLY A 147 -15.06 22.91 -7.87
N ALA A 148 -14.16 22.15 -8.50
CA ALA A 148 -14.07 22.05 -9.96
C ALA A 148 -15.06 21.04 -10.59
N MET A 149 -15.82 20.31 -9.76
CA MET A 149 -16.75 19.26 -10.18
C MET A 149 -18.20 19.67 -9.89
N ASP A 150 -19.12 19.32 -10.80
CA ASP A 150 -20.56 19.57 -10.65
C ASP A 150 -21.24 18.69 -9.57
N PHE A 151 -20.46 17.83 -8.90
CA PHE A 151 -20.94 16.95 -7.84
C PHE A 151 -19.89 16.76 -6.74
N PRO A 152 -20.29 16.50 -5.49
CA PRO A 152 -19.34 16.17 -4.42
C PRO A 152 -18.71 14.79 -4.66
N LEU A 153 -17.39 14.70 -4.74
CA LEU A 153 -16.70 13.42 -4.96
C LEU A 153 -17.04 12.38 -3.89
N ARG A 154 -17.23 12.81 -2.63
CA ARG A 154 -17.61 11.96 -1.48
C ARG A 154 -18.98 11.28 -1.63
N ASP A 155 -19.87 11.85 -2.44
CA ASP A 155 -21.19 11.27 -2.69
C ASP A 155 -21.14 10.07 -3.62
N VAL A 156 -20.10 10.01 -4.47
CA VAL A 156 -19.94 9.01 -5.53
C VAL A 156 -18.86 7.99 -5.19
N PHE A 157 -17.74 8.42 -4.62
CA PHE A 157 -16.57 7.59 -4.35
C PHE A 157 -16.16 7.60 -2.87
N ASP A 158 -15.38 6.60 -2.48
CA ASP A 158 -14.59 6.64 -1.26
C ASP A 158 -13.45 7.63 -1.39
N VAL A 159 -13.21 8.39 -0.32
CA VAL A 159 -12.12 9.36 -0.22
C VAL A 159 -11.37 9.15 1.09
N PRO A 160 -10.13 9.65 1.24
CA PRO A 160 -9.38 9.48 2.47
C PRO A 160 -10.14 10.06 3.68
N ASP A 161 -10.07 9.33 4.79
CA ASP A 161 -10.62 9.71 6.08
C ASP A 161 -9.51 9.65 7.13
N LEU A 162 -9.35 10.74 7.88
CA LEU A 162 -8.29 10.87 8.88
C LEU A 162 -8.53 9.95 10.09
N ASP A 163 -9.79 9.66 10.40
CA ASP A 163 -10.12 8.82 11.56
C ASP A 163 -9.68 7.36 11.37
N THR A 164 -9.68 6.88 10.13
CA THR A 164 -9.25 5.53 9.74
C THR A 164 -7.77 5.44 9.35
N THR A 165 -7.12 6.58 9.15
CA THR A 165 -5.69 6.70 8.83
C THR A 165 -4.91 6.99 10.12
N ASN A 166 -4.81 5.99 10.99
CA ASN A 166 -4.24 6.15 12.34
C ASN A 166 -3.09 5.18 12.63
N ASP A 167 -2.48 5.32 13.81
CA ASP A 167 -1.36 4.53 14.30
C ASP A 167 -1.79 3.59 15.45
N ASP A 168 -3.07 3.22 15.54
CA ASP A 168 -3.64 2.52 16.70
C ASP A 168 -2.97 1.15 16.97
N ILE A 169 -2.64 0.42 15.90
CA ILE A 169 -1.98 -0.88 15.99
C ILE A 169 -0.58 -0.72 16.62
N VAL A 170 0.25 0.18 16.09
CA VAL A 170 1.63 0.39 16.57
C VAL A 170 1.69 1.08 17.93
N ASN A 171 0.70 1.91 18.26
CA ASN A 171 0.56 2.52 19.58
C ASN A 171 0.04 1.53 20.64
N GLY A 172 -0.41 0.34 20.23
CA GLY A 172 -0.87 -0.71 21.14
C GLY A 172 -2.21 -0.40 21.82
N VAL A 173 -3.06 0.44 21.23
CA VAL A 173 -4.33 0.87 21.85
C VAL A 173 -5.48 -0.14 21.69
N GLY A 174 -5.15 -1.44 21.54
CA GLY A 174 -6.14 -2.52 21.54
C GLY A 174 -6.96 -2.66 20.25
N PHE A 175 -6.38 -2.30 19.10
CA PHE A 175 -7.03 -2.41 17.78
C PHE A 175 -7.58 -3.83 17.51
N ARG A 176 -8.81 -3.89 16.97
CA ARG A 176 -9.45 -5.10 16.45
C ARG A 176 -10.26 -4.77 15.21
N TYR A 177 -10.33 -5.71 14.28
CA TYR A 177 -11.26 -5.64 13.16
C TYR A 177 -12.71 -5.84 13.63
N GLU A 178 -13.68 -5.45 12.79
CA GLU A 178 -15.11 -5.53 13.12
C GLU A 178 -15.58 -6.95 13.48
N ASP A 179 -14.96 -7.97 12.88
CA ASP A 179 -15.20 -9.38 13.15
C ASP A 179 -14.44 -9.93 14.37
N GLY A 180 -13.68 -9.07 15.07
CA GLY A 180 -12.88 -9.40 16.23
C GLY A 180 -11.47 -9.90 15.93
N ALA A 181 -11.07 -10.00 14.65
CA ALA A 181 -9.71 -10.40 14.28
C ALA A 181 -8.66 -9.42 14.83
N LEU A 182 -7.50 -9.96 15.15
CA LEU A 182 -6.32 -9.22 15.61
C LEU A 182 -5.50 -8.71 14.40
N PRO A 183 -4.71 -7.64 14.56
CA PRO A 183 -3.84 -7.16 13.50
C PRO A 183 -2.71 -8.16 13.20
N LEU A 184 -2.54 -8.50 11.92
CA LEU A 184 -1.43 -9.33 11.42
C LEU A 184 -0.20 -8.51 11.00
N ALA A 185 -0.39 -7.22 10.74
CA ALA A 185 0.66 -6.29 10.33
C ALA A 185 0.52 -4.96 11.10
N PRO A 186 1.61 -4.18 11.23
CA PRO A 186 1.60 -2.94 12.01
C PRO A 186 0.73 -1.83 11.41
N PHE A 187 0.43 -1.85 10.11
CA PHE A 187 -0.30 -0.80 9.43
C PHE A 187 -1.40 -1.38 8.53
N THR A 188 -2.50 -0.66 8.41
CA THR A 188 -3.58 -0.96 7.44
C THR A 188 -3.22 -0.44 6.05
N ALA A 189 -3.87 -0.96 5.01
CA ALA A 189 -3.65 -0.54 3.63
C ALA A 189 -3.83 0.99 3.43
N GLN A 190 -4.90 1.58 3.99
CA GLN A 190 -5.16 3.02 3.89
C GLN A 190 -4.05 3.85 4.56
N ARG A 191 -3.56 3.39 5.72
CA ARG A 191 -2.46 4.04 6.43
C ARG A 191 -1.15 3.98 5.65
N VAL A 192 -0.89 2.87 4.97
CA VAL A 192 0.28 2.71 4.07
C VAL A 192 0.14 3.62 2.85
N ASP A 193 -0.99 3.63 2.15
CA ASP A 193 -1.20 4.49 0.97
C ASP A 193 -1.04 5.98 1.31
N TYR A 194 -1.60 6.43 2.43
CA TYR A 194 -1.40 7.79 2.91
C TYR A 194 0.09 8.11 3.12
N SER A 195 0.82 7.19 3.76
CA SER A 195 2.25 7.35 3.99
C SER A 195 3.05 7.36 2.69
N LEU A 196 2.74 6.50 1.72
CA LEU A 196 3.40 6.47 0.42
C LEU A 196 3.18 7.79 -0.34
N ALA A 197 1.95 8.32 -0.32
CA ALA A 197 1.66 9.62 -0.93
C ALA A 197 2.44 10.76 -0.26
N ARG A 198 2.53 10.77 1.08
CA ARG A 198 3.31 11.76 1.83
C ARG A 198 4.81 11.61 1.61
N LEU A 199 5.31 10.38 1.55
CA LEU A 199 6.71 10.08 1.29
C LEU A 199 7.12 10.62 -0.08
N ALA A 200 6.34 10.33 -1.12
CA ALA A 200 6.56 10.86 -2.47
C ALA A 200 6.52 12.39 -2.50
N HIS A 201 5.53 13.01 -1.84
CA HIS A 201 5.40 14.46 -1.78
C HIS A 201 6.59 15.15 -1.09
N TYR A 202 6.99 14.67 0.09
CA TYR A 202 8.04 15.32 0.88
C TYR A 202 9.46 15.05 0.38
N THR A 203 9.67 13.91 -0.27
CA THR A 203 11.00 13.53 -0.78
C THR A 203 11.16 13.76 -2.28
N ALA A 204 10.07 14.13 -2.97
CA ALA A 204 10.01 14.23 -4.42
C ALA A 204 10.57 12.98 -5.13
N THR A 205 10.43 11.80 -4.52
CA THR A 205 11.05 10.54 -4.96
C THR A 205 10.03 9.43 -4.88
N ASP A 206 9.97 8.59 -5.92
CA ASP A 206 9.10 7.42 -5.96
C ASP A 206 9.45 6.48 -4.79
N PRO A 207 8.45 6.01 -4.01
CA PRO A 207 8.69 5.08 -2.91
C PRO A 207 9.44 3.80 -3.30
N GLY A 208 9.39 3.37 -4.56
CA GLY A 208 10.14 2.24 -5.10
C GLY A 208 11.66 2.42 -5.12
N HIS A 209 12.15 3.65 -4.96
CA HIS A 209 13.59 3.92 -4.85
C HIS A 209 14.14 3.86 -3.41
N PHE A 210 13.27 3.77 -2.39
CA PHE A 210 13.72 3.71 -1.00
C PHE A 210 14.47 2.42 -0.69
N GLN A 211 15.61 2.57 -0.01
CA GLN A 211 16.47 1.47 0.41
C GLN A 211 16.20 1.10 1.87
N ASN A 212 16.56 -0.13 2.26
CA ASN A 212 16.34 -0.64 3.63
C ASN A 212 17.20 0.05 4.70
N HIS A 213 18.29 0.73 4.31
CA HIS A 213 19.18 1.45 5.22
C HIS A 213 19.01 2.95 5.02
N VAL A 214 18.50 3.63 6.05
CA VAL A 214 18.12 5.05 6.00
C VAL A 214 19.07 5.88 6.85
N LEU A 215 19.54 7.00 6.30
CA LEU A 215 20.33 8.00 6.99
C LEU A 215 19.56 9.33 7.03
N PHE A 216 19.44 9.92 8.21
CA PHE A 216 18.89 11.26 8.38
C PHE A 216 20.01 12.28 8.61
N THR A 217 19.90 13.42 7.93
CA THR A 217 20.81 14.55 8.08
C THR A 217 20.01 15.84 8.22
N ASN A 218 20.57 16.83 8.91
CA ASN A 218 20.00 18.15 9.13
C ASN A 218 20.76 19.28 8.40
N TYR A 219 21.78 18.96 7.60
CA TYR A 219 22.52 19.95 6.80
C TYR A 219 22.71 19.49 5.35
N GLN A 220 22.60 20.45 4.42
CA GLN A 220 22.71 20.21 2.98
C GLN A 220 24.07 19.63 2.56
N PHE A 221 25.17 20.02 3.22
CA PHE A 221 26.50 19.55 2.82
C PHE A 221 26.65 18.03 2.92
N TYR A 222 25.93 17.35 3.82
CA TYR A 222 25.95 15.89 3.89
C TYR A 222 25.33 15.25 2.65
N VAL A 223 24.35 15.90 2.02
CA VAL A 223 23.73 15.43 0.78
C VAL A 223 24.72 15.57 -0.38
N GLU A 224 25.44 16.70 -0.45
CA GLU A 224 26.47 16.95 -1.46
C GLU A 224 27.63 15.95 -1.34
N GLU A 225 28.11 15.68 -0.12
CA GLU A 225 29.14 14.67 0.13
C GLU A 225 28.64 13.24 -0.17
N PHE A 226 27.37 12.95 0.13
CA PHE A 226 26.76 11.66 -0.20
C PHE A 226 26.66 11.46 -1.72
N GLU A 227 26.31 12.50 -2.49
CA GLU A 227 26.32 12.44 -3.96
C GLU A 227 27.74 12.21 -4.51
N GLN A 228 28.74 12.94 -4.00
CA GLN A 228 30.14 12.73 -4.40
C GLN A 228 30.60 11.29 -4.12
N TYR A 229 30.24 10.75 -2.96
CA TYR A 229 30.51 9.34 -2.63
C TYR A 229 29.79 8.39 -3.57
N ALA A 230 28.49 8.63 -3.85
CA ALA A 230 27.71 7.84 -4.78
C ALA A 230 28.36 7.77 -6.17
N ARG A 231 28.80 8.91 -6.70
CA ARG A 231 29.53 8.96 -7.98
C ARG A 231 30.81 8.15 -7.97
N LYS A 232 31.59 8.22 -6.88
CA LYS A 232 32.80 7.42 -6.73
C LYS A 232 32.50 5.92 -6.79
N VAL A 233 31.48 5.44 -6.06
CA VAL A 233 31.14 4.01 -6.05
C VAL A 233 30.49 3.54 -7.35
N LEU A 234 29.75 4.41 -8.06
CA LEU A 234 29.23 4.09 -9.41
C LEU A 234 30.36 3.97 -10.46
N GLY A 235 31.51 4.61 -10.22
CA GLY A 235 32.70 4.45 -11.06
C GLY A 235 33.50 3.19 -10.78
N ASP A 236 33.18 2.46 -9.71
CA ASP A 236 33.85 1.22 -9.30
C ASP A 236 32.99 0.00 -9.67
N PRO A 237 33.42 -0.82 -10.67
CA PRO A 237 32.69 -2.01 -11.08
C PRO A 237 32.47 -3.06 -9.98
N ASP A 238 33.29 -3.04 -8.93
CA ASP A 238 33.25 -4.02 -7.84
C ASP A 238 32.37 -3.55 -6.65
N SER A 239 31.79 -2.34 -6.71
CA SER A 239 31.05 -1.75 -5.57
C SER A 239 29.68 -2.38 -5.32
N GLY A 240 29.07 -2.99 -6.34
CA GLY A 240 27.69 -3.50 -6.31
C GLY A 240 26.59 -2.43 -6.39
N TYR A 241 26.93 -1.13 -6.36
CA TYR A 241 25.98 -0.04 -6.57
C TYR A 241 25.79 0.23 -8.06
N THR A 242 24.53 0.27 -8.52
CA THR A 242 24.22 0.39 -9.95
C THR A 242 23.58 1.72 -10.34
N ALA A 243 23.03 2.46 -9.38
CA ALA A 243 22.40 3.75 -9.63
C ALA A 243 22.42 4.65 -8.39
N PHE A 244 22.37 5.96 -8.61
CA PHE A 244 22.03 6.97 -7.63
C PHE A 244 20.78 7.71 -8.11
N VAL A 245 19.78 7.82 -7.22
CA VAL A 245 18.52 8.49 -7.48
C VAL A 245 18.46 9.75 -6.61
N GLY A 246 18.47 10.90 -7.26
CA GLY A 246 18.22 12.20 -6.65
C GLY A 246 16.74 12.56 -6.66
N THR A 247 16.44 13.78 -6.20
CA THR A 247 15.09 14.36 -6.22
C THR A 247 14.47 14.33 -7.62
N ALA A 248 13.14 14.27 -7.68
CA ALA A 248 12.37 14.15 -8.92
C ALA A 248 12.70 12.88 -9.73
N ASN A 249 13.15 11.81 -9.05
CA ASN A 249 13.56 10.53 -9.66
C ASN A 249 14.74 10.66 -10.64
N ALA A 250 15.51 11.75 -10.56
CA ALA A 250 16.68 11.95 -11.39
C ALA A 250 17.71 10.86 -11.12
N THR A 251 18.02 10.05 -12.13
CA THR A 251 18.84 8.85 -11.96
C THR A 251 20.14 8.96 -12.75
N ILE A 252 21.26 8.63 -12.10
CA ILE A 252 22.56 8.41 -12.76
C ILE A 252 23.02 6.97 -12.50
N THR A 253 23.70 6.38 -13.49
CA THR A 253 24.25 5.02 -13.42
C THR A 253 25.76 4.98 -13.63
N SER A 254 26.39 6.15 -13.80
CA SER A 254 27.84 6.31 -13.95
C SER A 254 28.34 7.50 -13.13
N ALA A 255 29.64 7.51 -12.83
CA ALA A 255 30.27 8.57 -12.04
C ALA A 255 30.10 9.98 -12.66
N ASP A 256 30.11 10.06 -13.99
CA ASP A 256 30.02 11.28 -14.80
C ASP A 256 28.59 11.64 -15.24
N GLY A 257 27.59 10.87 -14.80
CA GLY A 257 26.19 11.12 -15.13
C GLY A 257 25.70 12.50 -14.67
N VAL A 258 24.95 13.19 -15.52
CA VAL A 258 24.45 14.54 -15.21
C VAL A 258 23.12 14.45 -14.49
N LEU A 259 23.04 15.03 -13.29
CA LEU A 259 21.77 15.25 -12.62
C LEU A 259 21.17 16.59 -13.08
N PRO A 260 19.86 16.66 -13.36
CA PRO A 260 19.19 17.92 -13.59
C PRO A 260 19.27 18.77 -12.32
N VAL A 261 19.59 20.05 -12.49
CA VAL A 261 19.50 21.02 -11.40
C VAL A 261 18.02 21.24 -11.12
N PRO A 262 17.54 21.09 -9.88
CA PRO A 262 16.15 21.36 -9.55
C PRO A 262 15.78 22.79 -9.95
N ASP A 263 14.61 22.97 -10.58
CA ASP A 263 14.05 24.29 -10.79
C ASP A 263 13.85 24.98 -9.42
N LYS A 264 14.23 26.26 -9.34
CA LYS A 264 14.13 27.07 -8.11
C LYS A 264 12.69 27.40 -7.73
#